data_AF-A0A3M2DB20-F1
#
_entry.id   AF-A0A3M2DB20-F1
#
_cell.length_a   1.000
_cell.length_b   1.000
_cell.length_c   1.000
_cell.angle_alpha   90.00
_cell.angle_beta   90.00
_cell.angle_gamma   90.00
#
_symmetry.space_group_name_H-M   'P 1'
#
loop_
_entity.id
_entity.type
_entity.pdbx_description
1 polymer ?
#
loop_
_entity_poly.entity_id
_entity_poly.type
_entity_poly.pdbx_seq_one_letter_code
_entity_poly.pdbx_strand_id
1 'polypeptide(L)'
;MKNVSKIKQELAVIRQRVVELQGYDSFRHEIVMARGEEAIQDLISTEMARKRQHLVDVALQMMLAQGVAPSNNETQVQVLRAQLDRVYERGWVQGYVHACELFYARR
;
A
#
# COMPACT_ATOMS: atom_id res chain seq x y z
N MET A 1 -6.75 18.38 -2.00
CA MET A 1 -6.41 16.93 -1.97
C MET A 1 -7.26 16.22 -0.92
N LYS A 2 -8.14 15.28 -1.32
CA LYS A 2 -9.19 14.70 -0.46
C LYS A 2 -8.69 13.94 0.79
N ASN A 3 -7.41 13.52 0.85
CA ASN A 3 -6.88 12.69 1.94
C ASN A 3 -5.81 13.36 2.82
N VAL A 4 -5.53 14.66 2.65
CA VAL A 4 -4.48 15.35 3.44
C VAL A 4 -4.76 15.29 4.94
N SER A 5 -6.02 15.48 5.33
CA SER A 5 -6.41 15.43 6.75
C SER A 5 -6.11 14.07 7.38
N LYS A 6 -6.43 12.98 6.65
CA LYS A 6 -6.13 11.60 7.09
C LYS A 6 -4.64 11.37 7.22
N ILE A 7 -3.83 11.79 6.23
CA ILE A 7 -2.37 11.66 6.32
C ILE A 7 -1.80 12.45 7.51
N LYS A 8 -2.34 13.63 7.83
CA LYS A 8 -1.93 14.39 9.02
C LYS A 8 -2.28 13.68 10.34
N GLN A 9 -3.44 13.02 10.41
CA GLN A 9 -3.82 12.20 11.57
C GLN A 9 -2.87 11.01 11.74
N GLU A 10 -2.57 10.33 10.63
CA GLU A 10 -1.61 9.24 10.61
C GLU A 10 -0.20 9.69 11.03
N LEU A 11 0.23 10.86 10.58
CA LEU A 11 1.51 11.46 11.01
C LEU A 11 1.55 11.75 12.51
N ALA A 12 0.44 12.08 13.15
CA ALA A 12 0.41 12.27 14.60
C ALA A 12 0.68 10.94 15.34
N VAL A 13 0.08 9.84 14.87
CA VAL A 13 0.33 8.48 15.40
C VAL A 13 1.79 8.08 15.18
N ILE A 14 2.32 8.30 13.97
CA ILE A 14 3.72 8.00 13.64
C ILE A 14 4.67 8.77 14.55
N ARG A 15 4.49 10.09 14.69
CA ARG A 15 5.34 10.93 15.54
C ARG A 15 5.31 10.47 16.99
N GLN A 16 4.14 10.10 17.51
CA GLN A 16 4.02 9.55 18.86
C GLN A 16 4.85 8.29 19.01
N ARG A 17 4.71 7.31 18.11
CA ARG A 17 5.48 6.06 18.12
C ARG A 17 6.99 6.28 17.98
N VAL A 18 7.39 7.23 17.15
CA VAL A 18 8.80 7.62 16.98
C VAL A 18 9.35 8.16 18.30
N VAL A 19 8.67 9.14 18.91
CA VAL A 19 9.10 9.75 20.17
C VAL A 19 9.17 8.72 21.29
N GLU A 20 8.19 7.81 21.39
CA GLU A 20 8.20 6.71 22.35
C GLU A 20 9.39 5.77 22.18
N LEU A 21 9.82 5.52 20.92
CA LEU A 21 10.91 4.60 20.64
C LEU A 21 12.31 5.21 20.87
N GLN A 22 12.53 6.48 20.56
CA GLN A 22 13.88 7.08 20.55
C GLN A 22 14.01 8.42 21.29
N GLY A 23 12.93 8.98 21.83
CA GLY A 23 12.93 10.20 22.63
C GLY A 23 12.88 11.52 21.86
N TYR A 24 12.87 11.50 20.53
CA TYR A 24 12.76 12.71 19.70
C TYR A 24 12.03 12.45 18.38
N ASP A 25 11.40 13.51 17.84
CA ASP A 25 10.62 13.47 16.61
C ASP A 25 11.51 13.55 15.36
N SER A 26 11.64 12.45 14.63
CA SER A 26 12.28 12.39 13.30
C SER A 26 11.62 11.35 12.40
N PHE A 27 11.68 11.55 11.08
CA PHE A 27 11.10 10.59 10.14
C PHE A 27 11.83 9.24 10.24
N ARG A 28 11.12 8.19 10.66
CA ARG A 28 11.63 6.80 10.66
C ARG A 28 10.84 5.95 9.69
N HIS A 29 11.49 5.59 8.58
CA HIS A 29 10.88 4.81 7.51
C HIS A 29 10.27 3.48 8.00
N GLU A 30 10.95 2.77 8.92
CA GLU A 30 10.46 1.50 9.48
C GLU A 30 9.11 1.65 10.20
N ILE A 31 8.97 2.68 11.03
CA ILE A 31 7.72 2.96 11.77
C ILE A 31 6.61 3.38 10.80
N VAL A 32 6.95 4.23 9.82
CA VAL A 32 5.99 4.70 8.81
C VAL A 32 5.49 3.54 7.96
N MET A 33 6.38 2.64 7.55
CA MET A 33 6.04 1.46 6.76
C MET A 33 5.14 0.51 7.55
N ALA A 34 5.49 0.19 8.80
CA ALA A 34 4.66 -0.64 9.67
C ALA A 34 3.27 -0.03 9.89
N ARG A 35 3.20 1.29 10.11
CA ARG A 35 1.91 1.98 10.20
C ARG A 35 1.12 1.94 8.89
N GLY A 36 1.80 2.02 7.76
CA GLY A 36 1.21 1.84 6.44
C GLY A 36 0.55 0.47 6.30
N GLU A 37 1.24 -0.60 6.69
CA GLU A 37 0.69 -1.96 6.68
C GLU A 37 -0.57 -2.11 7.56
N GLU A 38 -0.59 -1.44 8.72
CA GLU A 38 -1.76 -1.42 9.60
C GLU A 38 -2.95 -0.62 9.04
N ALA A 39 -2.69 0.56 8.48
CA ALA A 39 -3.71 1.56 8.21
C ALA A 39 -4.21 1.56 6.76
N ILE A 40 -3.48 0.95 5.82
CA ILE A 40 -3.75 1.13 4.39
C ILE A 40 -5.18 0.70 4.01
N GLN A 41 -5.68 -0.40 4.60
CA GLN A 41 -7.02 -0.93 4.35
C GLN A 41 -8.13 0.09 4.69
N ASP A 42 -7.95 0.90 5.73
CA ASP A 42 -8.91 1.93 6.15
C ASP A 42 -8.82 3.21 5.30
N LEU A 43 -7.70 3.39 4.60
CA LEU A 43 -7.45 4.55 3.73
C LEU A 43 -7.94 4.31 2.30
N ILE A 44 -8.12 3.05 1.90
CA ILE A 44 -8.59 2.65 0.57
C ILE A 44 -10.10 2.87 0.47
N SER A 45 -10.53 3.63 -0.53
CA SER A 45 -11.95 3.73 -0.84
C SER A 45 -12.45 2.48 -1.58
N THR A 46 -13.76 2.23 -1.52
CA THR A 46 -14.40 1.16 -2.30
C THR A 46 -14.14 1.30 -3.80
N GLU A 47 -14.04 2.54 -4.31
CA GLU A 47 -13.67 2.81 -5.70
C GLU A 47 -12.22 2.38 -6.00
N MET A 48 -11.27 2.68 -5.11
CA MET A 48 -9.88 2.26 -5.25
C MET A 48 -9.73 0.75 -5.20
N ALA A 49 -10.46 0.07 -4.30
CA ALA A 49 -10.48 -1.39 -4.23
C ALA A 49 -11.03 -2.01 -5.52
N ARG A 50 -12.10 -1.44 -6.10
CA ARG A 50 -12.64 -1.90 -7.38
C ARG A 50 -11.65 -1.70 -8.54
N LYS A 51 -10.97 -0.54 -8.57
CA LYS A 51 -9.93 -0.27 -9.57
C LYS A 51 -8.75 -1.23 -9.44
N ARG A 52 -8.30 -1.53 -8.23
CA ARG A 52 -7.29 -2.58 -7.98
C ARG A 52 -7.73 -3.90 -8.61
N GLN A 53 -8.95 -4.34 -8.29
CA GLN A 53 -9.45 -5.62 -8.77
C GLN A 53 -9.39 -5.71 -10.30
N HIS A 54 -9.87 -4.66 -10.99
CA HIS A 54 -9.81 -4.60 -12.44
C HIS A 54 -8.37 -4.63 -12.98
N LEU A 55 -7.44 -3.89 -12.36
CA LEU A 55 -6.04 -3.87 -12.79
C LEU A 55 -5.35 -5.23 -12.60
N VAL A 56 -5.64 -5.92 -11.50
CA VAL A 56 -5.13 -7.28 -11.24
C VAL A 56 -5.69 -8.27 -12.27
N ASP A 57 -6.98 -8.17 -12.61
CA ASP A 57 -7.61 -9.04 -13.62
C ASP A 57 -6.99 -8.83 -15.01
N VAL A 58 -6.77 -7.58 -15.42
CA VAL A 58 -6.11 -7.25 -16.70
C VAL A 58 -4.66 -7.74 -16.72
N ALA A 59 -3.89 -7.47 -15.66
CA ALA A 59 -2.49 -7.91 -15.57
C ALA A 59 -2.39 -9.45 -15.63
N LEU A 60 -3.28 -10.16 -14.94
CA LEU A 60 -3.36 -11.62 -14.96
C LEU A 60 -3.62 -12.12 -16.38
N GLN A 61 -4.61 -11.55 -17.09
CA GLN A 61 -4.91 -11.92 -18.48
C GLN A 61 -3.72 -11.69 -19.41
N MET A 62 -3.00 -10.58 -19.26
CA MET A 62 -1.80 -10.29 -20.05
C MET A 62 -0.69 -11.31 -19.80
N MET A 63 -0.44 -11.70 -18.55
CA MET A 63 0.58 -12.68 -18.20
C MET A 63 0.24 -14.08 -18.71
N LEU A 64 -1.03 -14.48 -18.64
CA LEU A 64 -1.49 -15.75 -19.21
C LEU A 64 -1.36 -15.77 -20.74
N ALA A 65 -1.70 -14.66 -21.41
CA ALA A 65 -1.53 -14.52 -22.85
C ALA A 65 -0.05 -14.59 -23.29
N GLN A 66 0.87 -14.15 -22.42
CA GLN A 66 2.33 -14.25 -22.63
C GLN A 66 2.90 -15.64 -22.27
N GLY A 67 2.07 -16.58 -21.81
CA GLY A 67 2.52 -17.93 -21.47
C GLY A 67 3.24 -18.06 -20.13
N VAL A 68 3.11 -17.08 -19.22
CA VAL A 68 3.74 -17.12 -17.89
C VAL A 68 3.19 -18.29 -17.04
N ALA A 69 1.93 -18.65 -17.23
CA ALA A 69 1.32 -19.85 -16.65
C ALA A 69 0.28 -20.45 -17.61
N PRO A 70 0.04 -21.77 -17.58
CA PRO A 70 -1.04 -22.41 -18.34
C PRO A 70 -2.39 -21.93 -17.83
N SER A 71 -3.23 -21.41 -18.72
CA SER A 71 -4.57 -20.91 -18.38
C SER A 71 -5.53 -21.99 -17.86
N ASN A 72 -5.26 -23.26 -18.18
CA ASN A 72 -6.02 -24.42 -17.69
C ASN A 72 -5.56 -24.92 -16.31
N ASN A 73 -4.51 -24.33 -15.73
CA ASN A 73 -4.05 -24.69 -14.39
C ASN A 73 -4.56 -23.66 -13.37
N GLU A 74 -5.74 -23.94 -12.80
CA GLU A 74 -6.39 -23.05 -11.84
C GLU A 74 -5.51 -22.71 -10.64
N THR A 75 -4.73 -23.67 -10.13
CA THR A 75 -3.83 -23.43 -9.00
C THR A 75 -2.76 -22.41 -9.34
N GLN A 76 -2.11 -22.53 -10.51
CA GLN A 76 -1.09 -21.58 -10.93
C GLN A 76 -1.68 -20.19 -11.23
N VAL A 77 -2.88 -20.13 -11.82
CA VAL A 77 -3.62 -18.88 -12.04
C VAL A 77 -3.90 -18.17 -10.71
N GLN A 78 -4.36 -18.90 -9.69
CA GLN A 78 -4.62 -18.34 -8.36
C GLN A 78 -3.34 -17.86 -7.66
N VAL A 79 -2.25 -18.60 -7.77
CA VAL A 79 -0.94 -18.18 -7.23
C VAL A 79 -0.48 -16.88 -7.89
N LEU A 80 -0.60 -16.78 -9.21
CA LEU A 80 -0.21 -15.59 -9.96
C LEU A 80 -1.05 -14.37 -9.58
N ARG A 81 -2.37 -14.55 -9.45
CA ARG A 81 -3.28 -13.52 -8.96
C ARG A 81 -2.89 -13.03 -7.56
N ALA A 82 -2.65 -13.95 -6.63
CA ALA A 82 -2.22 -13.62 -5.26
C ALA A 82 -0.85 -12.92 -5.20
N GLN A 83 0.04 -13.17 -6.16
CA GLN A 83 1.29 -12.42 -6.30
C GLN A 83 1.04 -11.00 -6.79
N LEU A 84 0.18 -10.81 -7.79
CA LEU A 84 -0.21 -9.49 -8.30
C LEU A 84 -0.89 -8.64 -7.22
N ASP A 85 -1.82 -9.22 -6.45
CA ASP A 85 -2.47 -8.53 -5.33
C ASP A 85 -1.43 -8.03 -4.31
N ARG A 86 -0.47 -8.89 -3.91
CA ARG A 86 0.60 -8.52 -2.97
C ARG A 86 1.51 -7.42 -3.48
N VAL A 87 1.84 -7.43 -4.78
CA VAL A 87 2.64 -6.35 -5.40
C VAL A 87 1.86 -5.03 -5.35
N TYR A 88 0.56 -5.06 -5.63
CA TYR A 88 -0.28 -3.87 -5.61
C TYR A 88 -0.42 -3.30 -4.19
N GLU A 89 -0.64 -4.15 -3.19
CA GLU A 89 -0.68 -3.76 -1.77
C GLU A 89 0.64 -3.13 -1.31
N ARG A 90 1.78 -3.70 -1.73
CA ARG A 90 3.09 -3.09 -1.45
C ARG A 90 3.22 -1.71 -2.08
N GLY A 91 2.75 -1.53 -3.31
CA GLY A 91 2.73 -0.23 -3.99
C GLY A 91 1.88 0.81 -3.24
N TRP A 92 0.75 0.40 -2.64
CA TRP A 92 -0.06 1.27 -1.80
C TRP A 92 0.66 1.71 -0.53
N VAL A 93 1.31 0.78 0.17
CA VAL A 93 2.10 1.11 1.36
C VAL A 93 3.25 2.06 1.00
N GLN A 94 3.94 1.83 -0.12
CA GLN A 94 4.98 2.75 -0.61
C GLN A 94 4.45 4.15 -0.92
N GLY A 95 3.29 4.25 -1.57
CA GLY A 95 2.63 5.53 -1.83
C GLY A 95 2.24 6.25 -0.55
N TYR A 96 1.78 5.51 0.46
CA TYR A 96 1.50 6.04 1.80
C TYR A 96 2.78 6.60 2.46
N VAL A 97 3.88 5.85 2.45
CA VAL A 97 5.17 6.28 3.02
C VAL A 97 5.65 7.57 2.36
N HIS A 98 5.61 7.65 1.02
CA HIS A 98 5.96 8.86 0.27
C HIS A 98 5.08 10.06 0.65
N ALA A 99 3.77 9.84 0.82
CA ALA A 99 2.87 10.89 1.27
C ALA A 99 3.24 11.37 2.68
N CYS A 100 3.49 10.46 3.62
CA CYS A 100 3.93 10.79 4.97
C CYS A 100 5.24 11.58 4.96
N GLU A 101 6.23 11.16 4.17
CA GLU A 101 7.52 11.84 4.02
C GLU A 101 7.33 13.29 3.54
N LEU A 102 6.53 13.48 2.49
CA LEU A 102 6.22 14.80 1.93
C LEU A 102 5.62 15.77 2.98
N PHE A 103 4.81 15.24 3.90
CA PHE A 103 4.10 16.03 4.90
C PHE A 103 4.78 16.04 6.29
N TYR A 104 5.88 15.29 6.47
CA TYR A 104 6.49 15.15 7.79
C TYR A 104 7.10 16.46 8.31
N ALA A 105 7.78 17.23 7.47
CA ALA A 105 8.48 18.46 7.88
C ALA A 105 7.75 19.77 7.52
N ARG A 106 6.65 19.70 6.75
CA ARG A 106 5.88 20.89 6.33
C ARG A 106 4.94 21.34 7.45
N ARG A 107 5.49 22.00 8.47
CA ARG A 107 4.75 22.84 9.41
C ARG A 107 4.75 24.29 8.93
#